data_AF-A0A7W0NPI3-F1
#
_entry.id   AF-A0A7W0NPI3-F1
#
_cell.length_a   1.000
_cell.length_b   1.000
_cell.length_c   1.000
_cell.angle_alpha   90.00
_cell.angle_beta   90.00
_cell.angle_gamma   90.00
#
_symmetry.space_group_name_H-M   'P 1'
#
loop_
_entity.id
_entity.type
_entity.pdbx_description
1 polymer ?
#
loop_
_entity_poly.entity_id
_entity_poly.type
_entity_poly.pdbx_seq_one_letter_code
_entity_poly.pdbx_strand_id
1 'polypeptide(L)'
;VRESLADVDGHLHFGATKTYETRFVSLPRFLVEMLARHLAENVTAETDSLVFAAPGGGPLRHANFRGRVWRPALRTAGLPEGLRIHDLRHTCAALLISRGAHPKAIQQHLGHSSITVTMDRYGHLFPDDMSRLAEDLDGLHRRSLAAPARPEHSFHAKESGLGGSRHGL
;
A
#
# COMPACT_ATOMS: atom_id res chain seq x y z
N VAL A 1 3.80 -12.58 1.12
CA VAL A 1 4.27 -13.44 0.02
C VAL A 1 5.57 -14.09 0.49
N ARG A 2 5.63 -15.41 0.65
CA ARG A 2 6.81 -16.12 1.17
C ARG A 2 7.69 -16.73 0.08
N GLU A 3 7.09 -17.06 -1.07
CA GLU A 3 7.76 -17.66 -2.22
C GLU A 3 7.37 -16.94 -3.50
N SER A 4 8.23 -17.02 -4.52
CA SER A 4 7.94 -16.54 -5.87
C SER A 4 8.19 -17.63 -6.90
N LEU A 5 7.34 -17.69 -7.91
CA LEU A 5 7.51 -18.56 -9.07
C LEU A 5 8.17 -17.77 -10.21
N ALA A 6 9.31 -18.26 -10.69
CA ALA A 6 10.00 -17.71 -11.86
C ALA A 6 10.01 -18.72 -13.00
N ASP A 7 9.88 -18.24 -14.23
CA ASP A 7 10.14 -19.04 -15.44
C ASP A 7 11.60 -18.82 -15.84
N VAL A 8 12.40 -19.87 -15.79
CA VAL A 8 13.82 -19.89 -16.21
C VAL A 8 13.93 -20.98 -17.26
N ASP A 9 14.30 -20.60 -18.49
CA ASP A 9 14.45 -21.51 -19.63
C ASP A 9 13.24 -22.42 -19.90
N GLY A 10 12.02 -21.95 -19.63
CA GLY A 10 10.77 -22.70 -19.86
C GLY A 10 10.34 -23.58 -18.67
N HIS A 11 11.14 -23.63 -17.61
CA HIS A 11 10.87 -24.36 -16.38
C HIS A 11 10.42 -23.40 -15.27
N LEU A 12 9.36 -23.79 -14.55
CA LEU A 12 8.83 -23.02 -13.44
C LEU A 12 9.56 -23.42 -12.16
N HIS A 13 10.27 -22.47 -11.57
CA HIS A 13 11.01 -22.65 -10.32
C HIS A 13 10.34 -21.85 -9.20
N PHE A 14 9.88 -22.53 -8.16
CA PHE A 14 9.58 -21.90 -6.88
C PHE A 14 10.89 -21.59 -6.17
N GLY A 15 11.06 -20.34 -5.75
CA GLY A 15 12.22 -19.91 -4.99
C GLY A 15 11.86 -18.84 -3.97
N ALA A 16 12.78 -18.58 -3.05
CA ALA A 16 12.66 -17.46 -2.13
C ALA A 16 12.47 -16.17 -2.94
N THR A 17 11.56 -15.30 -2.49
CA THR A 17 11.45 -13.96 -3.10
C THR A 17 12.82 -13.28 -3.05
N LYS A 18 13.24 -12.61 -4.13
CA LYS A 18 14.58 -11.98 -4.29
C LYS A 18 15.00 -11.03 -3.15
N THR A 19 14.10 -10.70 -2.22
CA THR A 19 14.36 -9.78 -1.10
C THR A 19 13.90 -10.30 0.27
N TYR A 20 13.37 -11.53 0.41
CA TYR A 20 12.83 -12.06 1.69
C TYR A 20 11.77 -11.16 2.40
N GLU A 21 11.25 -10.13 1.74
CA GLU A 21 10.33 -9.18 2.36
C GLU A 21 8.87 -9.66 2.26
N THR A 22 8.30 -10.00 3.42
CA THR A 22 6.85 -10.17 3.53
C THR A 22 6.18 -8.80 3.56
N ARG A 23 5.22 -8.59 2.67
CA ARG A 23 4.42 -7.36 2.58
C ARG A 23 2.96 -7.67 2.91
N PHE A 24 2.31 -6.75 3.61
CA PHE A 24 0.87 -6.78 3.84
C PHE A 24 0.19 -5.81 2.88
N VAL A 25 -0.86 -6.28 2.21
CA VAL A 25 -1.70 -5.44 1.34
C VAL A 25 -3.10 -5.47 1.93
N SER A 26 -3.61 -4.28 2.28
CA SER A 26 -5.01 -4.16 2.72
C SER A 26 -5.91 -4.33 1.50
N LEU A 27 -6.81 -5.31 1.57
CA LEU A 27 -7.78 -5.59 0.50
C LEU A 27 -9.12 -4.95 0.85
N PRO A 28 -9.79 -4.32 -0.12
CA PRO A 28 -11.15 -3.85 0.08
C PRO A 28 -12.10 -5.04 0.27
N ARG A 29 -13.18 -4.83 1.03
CA ARG A 29 -14.13 -5.89 1.41
C ARG A 29 -14.67 -6.67 0.22
N PHE A 30 -15.05 -5.99 -0.86
CA PHE A 30 -15.57 -6.66 -2.06
C PHE A 30 -14.57 -7.67 -2.65
N LEU A 31 -13.26 -7.36 -2.60
CA LEU A 31 -12.22 -8.25 -3.10
C LEU A 31 -12.01 -9.43 -2.17
N VAL A 32 -12.10 -9.22 -0.85
CA VAL A 32 -12.06 -10.31 0.14
C VAL A 32 -13.22 -11.28 -0.10
N GLU A 33 -14.43 -10.77 -0.31
CA GLU A 33 -15.61 -11.61 -0.59
C GLU A 33 -15.45 -12.39 -1.90
N MET A 34 -14.93 -11.76 -2.96
CA MET A 34 -14.63 -12.44 -4.22
C MET A 34 -13.57 -13.54 -4.05
N LEU A 35 -12.48 -13.26 -3.33
CA LEU A 35 -11.42 -14.22 -3.07
C LEU A 35 -11.91 -15.38 -2.20
N ALA A 36 -12.72 -15.11 -1.17
CA ALA A 36 -13.29 -16.14 -0.31
C ALA A 36 -14.17 -17.11 -1.12
N ARG A 37 -15.02 -16.58 -2.02
CA ARG A 37 -15.82 -17.40 -2.93
C ARG A 37 -14.93 -18.24 -3.86
N HIS A 38 -13.94 -17.61 -4.49
CA HIS A 38 -13.00 -18.29 -5.38
C HIS A 38 -12.27 -19.43 -4.67
N LEU A 39 -11.78 -19.21 -3.46
CA LEU A 39 -11.10 -20.21 -2.64
C LEU A 39 -12.02 -21.40 -2.33
N ALA A 40 -13.27 -21.15 -1.95
CA ALA A 40 -14.23 -22.20 -1.63
C ALA A 40 -14.61 -23.06 -2.84
N GLU A 41 -14.66 -22.47 -4.03
CA GLU A 41 -15.13 -23.14 -5.26
C GLU A 41 -14.00 -23.79 -6.06
N ASN A 42 -12.78 -23.28 -5.98
CA ASN A 42 -11.72 -23.61 -6.94
C ASN A 42 -10.41 -24.08 -6.30
N VAL A 43 -10.30 -24.07 -4.96
CA VAL A 43 -9.05 -24.39 -4.26
C VAL A 43 -9.31 -25.50 -3.26
N THR A 44 -8.45 -26.52 -3.25
CA THR A 44 -8.54 -27.63 -2.29
C THR A 44 -8.18 -27.14 -0.88
N ALA A 45 -8.59 -27.88 0.14
CA ALA A 45 -8.32 -27.55 1.54
C ALA A 45 -6.86 -27.73 1.98
N GLU A 46 -5.95 -28.11 1.07
CA GLU A 46 -4.53 -28.28 1.36
C GLU A 46 -3.84 -26.91 1.53
N THR A 47 -2.96 -26.81 2.53
CA THR A 47 -2.32 -25.55 2.92
C THR A 47 -1.44 -24.94 1.84
N ASP A 48 -0.86 -25.77 0.97
CA ASP A 48 0.09 -25.35 -0.07
C ASP A 48 -0.59 -25.20 -1.46
N SER A 49 -1.92 -25.22 -1.48
CA SER A 49 -2.69 -25.06 -2.71
C SER A 49 -2.53 -23.68 -3.33
N LEU A 50 -2.34 -23.66 -4.65
CA LEU A 50 -2.27 -22.43 -5.41
C LEU A 50 -3.65 -21.77 -5.45
N VAL A 51 -3.71 -20.50 -5.04
CA VAL A 51 -4.94 -19.69 -5.13
C VAL A 51 -5.44 -19.60 -6.58
N PHE A 52 -4.52 -19.49 -7.54
CA PHE A 52 -4.85 -19.49 -8.97
C PHE A 52 -4.02 -20.57 -9.68
N ALA A 53 -4.66 -21.69 -10.01
CA ALA A 53 -4.05 -22.82 -10.71
C ALA A 53 -4.41 -22.84 -12.20
N ALA A 54 -3.54 -23.44 -13.00
CA ALA A 54 -3.90 -23.90 -14.34
C ALA A 54 -4.91 -25.06 -14.26
N PRO A 55 -5.65 -25.39 -15.33
CA PRO A 55 -6.65 -26.47 -15.30
C PRO A 55 -6.14 -27.83 -14.82
N GLY A 56 -4.84 -28.10 -14.95
CA GLY A 56 -4.19 -29.32 -14.44
C GLY A 56 -3.66 -29.23 -13.00
N GLY A 57 -4.08 -28.24 -12.20
CA GLY A 57 -3.67 -28.03 -10.81
C GLY A 57 -2.29 -27.39 -10.62
N GLY A 58 -1.46 -27.37 -11.66
CA GLY A 58 -0.14 -26.73 -11.62
C GLY A 58 -0.18 -25.19 -11.73
N PRO A 59 0.97 -24.53 -11.58
CA PRO A 59 1.07 -23.07 -11.68
C PRO A 59 0.69 -22.50 -13.06
N LEU A 60 0.17 -21.26 -13.04
CA LEU A 60 -0.13 -20.50 -14.25
C LEU A 60 1.17 -20.12 -14.99
N ARG A 61 1.22 -20.45 -16.28
CA ARG A 61 2.27 -19.96 -17.20
C ARG A 61 1.84 -18.64 -17.80
N HIS A 62 2.73 -17.64 -17.75
CA HIS A 62 2.44 -16.28 -18.21
C HIS A 62 2.02 -16.23 -19.69
N ALA A 63 2.69 -16.99 -20.56
CA ALA A 63 2.34 -17.07 -21.99
C ALA A 63 0.92 -17.62 -22.22
N ASN A 64 0.57 -18.71 -21.51
CA ASN A 64 -0.76 -19.33 -21.61
C ASN A 64 -1.84 -18.40 -21.04
N PHE A 65 -1.60 -17.81 -19.88
CA PHE A 65 -2.51 -16.84 -19.28
C PHE A 65 -2.77 -15.66 -20.21
N ARG A 66 -1.71 -15.09 -20.81
CA ARG A 66 -1.82 -13.96 -21.72
C ARG A 66 -2.71 -14.28 -22.92
N GLY A 67 -2.48 -15.42 -23.58
CA GLY A 67 -3.22 -15.79 -24.78
C GLY A 67 -4.66 -16.25 -24.51
N ARG A 68 -4.85 -17.05 -23.45
CA ARG A 68 -6.10 -17.78 -23.21
C ARG A 68 -7.05 -17.08 -22.24
N VAL A 69 -6.57 -16.19 -21.39
CA VAL A 69 -7.37 -15.51 -20.36
C VAL A 69 -7.35 -14.01 -20.58
N TRP A 70 -6.16 -13.40 -20.60
CA TRP A 70 -6.03 -11.94 -20.64
C TRP A 70 -6.57 -11.31 -21.92
N ARG A 71 -6.11 -11.75 -23.11
CA ARG A 71 -6.58 -11.17 -24.39
C ARG A 71 -8.08 -11.36 -24.60
N PRO A 72 -8.69 -12.54 -24.34
CA PRO A 72 -10.14 -12.68 -24.35
C PRO A 72 -10.84 -11.73 -23.39
N ALA A 73 -10.36 -11.60 -22.14
CA ALA A 73 -10.96 -10.68 -21.16
C ALA A 73 -10.94 -9.23 -21.63
N LEU A 74 -9.84 -8.77 -22.26
CA LEU A 74 -9.76 -7.43 -22.85
C LEU A 74 -10.81 -7.22 -23.94
N ARG A 75 -10.97 -8.20 -24.85
CA ARG A 75 -11.98 -8.11 -25.91
C ARG A 75 -13.40 -8.06 -25.35
N THR A 76 -13.72 -8.93 -24.38
CA THR A 76 -15.02 -8.93 -23.71
C THR A 76 -15.29 -7.61 -23.00
N ALA A 77 -14.27 -6.98 -22.42
CA ALA A 77 -14.36 -5.69 -21.77
C ALA A 77 -14.32 -4.48 -22.72
N GLY A 78 -14.13 -4.69 -24.04
CA GLY A 78 -13.97 -3.60 -25.01
C GLY A 78 -12.69 -2.77 -24.82
N LEU A 79 -11.65 -3.36 -24.24
CA LEU A 79 -10.38 -2.68 -23.93
C LEU A 79 -9.32 -2.91 -25.02
N PRO A 80 -8.33 -2.00 -25.17
CA PRO A 80 -7.28 -2.14 -26.16
C PRO A 80 -6.47 -3.44 -25.99
N GLU A 81 -6.21 -4.16 -27.09
CA GLU A 81 -5.41 -5.41 -27.04
C GLU A 81 -3.98 -5.20 -26.52
N GLY A 82 -3.47 -3.97 -26.61
CA GLY A 82 -2.16 -3.59 -26.10
C GLY A 82 -2.07 -3.46 -24.58
N LEU A 83 -3.20 -3.40 -23.86
CA LEU A 83 -3.22 -3.28 -22.40
C LEU A 83 -2.56 -4.51 -21.76
N ARG A 84 -1.65 -4.27 -20.83
CA ARG A 84 -0.85 -5.29 -20.16
C ARG A 84 -1.32 -5.45 -18.72
N ILE A 85 -1.05 -6.61 -18.12
CA ILE A 85 -1.40 -6.86 -16.71
C ILE A 85 -0.73 -5.83 -15.78
N HIS A 86 0.50 -5.41 -16.08
CA HIS A 86 1.17 -4.38 -15.29
C HIS A 86 0.52 -3.00 -15.40
N ASP A 87 -0.23 -2.72 -16.46
CA ASP A 87 -0.96 -1.47 -16.59
C ASP A 87 -2.07 -1.37 -15.54
N LEU A 88 -2.64 -2.49 -15.09
CA LEU A 88 -3.58 -2.49 -13.96
C LEU A 88 -2.96 -1.94 -12.67
N ARG A 89 -1.67 -2.19 -12.47
CA ARG A 89 -0.92 -1.63 -11.33
C ARG A 89 -0.71 -0.14 -11.48
N HIS A 90 -0.47 0.35 -12.70
CA HIS A 90 -0.43 1.78 -12.99
C HIS A 90 -1.80 2.44 -12.78
N THR A 91 -2.89 1.79 -13.21
CA THR A 91 -4.26 2.24 -12.96
C THR A 91 -4.56 2.31 -11.47
N CYS A 92 -4.20 1.29 -10.69
CA CYS A 92 -4.37 1.31 -9.23
C CYS A 92 -3.65 2.50 -8.58
N ALA A 93 -2.40 2.76 -8.97
CA ALA A 93 -1.64 3.90 -8.49
C ALA A 93 -2.33 5.24 -8.82
N ALA A 94 -2.74 5.41 -10.09
CA ALA A 94 -3.44 6.62 -10.54
C ALA A 94 -4.76 6.84 -9.78
N LEU A 95 -5.54 5.78 -9.55
CA LEU A 95 -6.78 5.84 -8.78
C LEU A 95 -6.53 6.27 -7.33
N LEU A 96 -5.53 5.69 -6.66
CA LEU A 96 -5.18 6.07 -5.28
C LEU A 96 -4.73 7.54 -5.20
N ILE A 97 -3.92 8.00 -6.15
CA ILE A 97 -3.48 9.41 -6.23
C ILE A 97 -4.67 10.33 -6.44
N SER A 98 -5.58 10.00 -7.36
CA SER A 98 -6.79 10.80 -7.62
C SER A 98 -7.72 10.93 -6.41
N ARG A 99 -7.63 10.00 -5.46
CA ARG A 99 -8.37 10.02 -4.19
C ARG A 99 -7.62 10.70 -3.05
N GLY A 100 -6.49 11.34 -3.33
CA GLY A 100 -5.66 12.04 -2.35
C GLY A 100 -4.93 11.11 -1.39
N ALA A 101 -4.69 9.85 -1.78
CA ALA A 101 -3.95 8.92 -0.93
C ALA A 101 -2.51 9.42 -0.71
N HIS A 102 -2.04 9.31 0.53
CA HIS A 102 -0.70 9.76 0.88
C HIS A 102 0.38 8.97 0.09
N PRO A 103 1.40 9.63 -0.48
CA PRO A 103 2.45 8.99 -1.28
C PRO A 103 3.11 7.78 -0.60
N LYS A 104 3.34 7.86 0.71
CA LYS A 104 3.89 6.75 1.51
C LYS A 104 2.98 5.52 1.55
N ALA A 105 1.67 5.73 1.67
CA ALA A 105 0.70 4.64 1.69
C ALA A 105 0.63 3.96 0.30
N ILE A 106 0.68 4.76 -0.78
CA ILE A 106 0.77 4.23 -2.15
C ILE A 106 2.07 3.42 -2.35
N GLN A 107 3.22 3.94 -1.91
CA GLN A 107 4.50 3.23 -1.96
C GLN A 107 4.41 1.86 -1.30
N GLN A 108 3.85 1.80 -0.08
CA GLN A 108 3.68 0.56 0.69
C GLN A 108 2.69 -0.40 0.01
N HIS A 109 1.55 0.11 -0.46
CA HIS A 109 0.52 -0.70 -1.13
C HIS A 109 1.04 -1.34 -2.41
N LEU A 110 1.82 -0.59 -3.19
CA LEU A 110 2.49 -1.12 -4.38
C LEU A 110 3.67 -2.02 -3.99
N GLY A 111 4.33 -1.80 -2.86
CA GLY A 111 5.53 -2.53 -2.47
C GLY A 111 6.77 -2.06 -3.24
N HIS A 112 6.86 -0.74 -3.49
CA HIS A 112 8.10 -0.13 -3.98
C HIS A 112 9.10 0.03 -2.83
N SER A 113 10.34 -0.38 -3.05
CA SER A 113 11.42 -0.31 -2.05
C SER A 113 11.73 1.14 -1.62
N SER A 114 11.56 2.10 -2.53
CA SER A 114 11.71 3.54 -2.24
C SER A 114 10.50 4.33 -2.74
N ILE A 115 10.22 5.45 -2.05
CA ILE A 115 9.24 6.44 -2.50
C ILE A 115 9.65 7.09 -3.81
N THR A 116 10.95 7.20 -4.08
CA THR A 116 11.50 7.75 -5.34
C THR A 116 10.91 7.03 -6.55
N VAL A 117 10.79 5.70 -6.50
CA VAL A 117 10.17 4.92 -7.59
C VAL A 117 8.73 5.35 -7.85
N THR A 118 7.97 5.64 -6.79
CA THR A 118 6.59 6.13 -6.90
C THR A 118 6.56 7.56 -7.45
N MET A 119 7.41 8.45 -6.95
CA MET A 119 7.44 9.86 -7.37
C MET A 119 7.97 10.04 -8.78
N ASP A 120 9.00 9.30 -9.19
CA ASP A 120 9.53 9.33 -10.55
C ASP A 120 8.48 8.85 -11.56
N ARG A 121 7.72 7.80 -11.20
CA ARG A 121 6.72 7.21 -12.09
C ARG A 121 5.40 7.98 -12.12
N TYR A 122 4.93 8.50 -10.98
CA TYR A 122 3.58 9.04 -10.84
C TYR A 122 3.53 10.46 -10.28
N GLY A 123 4.67 11.11 -10.02
CA GLY A 123 4.76 12.47 -9.48
C GLY A 123 3.89 13.47 -10.23
N HIS A 124 3.85 13.34 -11.56
CA HIS A 124 3.04 14.17 -12.45
C HIS A 124 1.51 14.02 -12.30
N LEU A 125 1.03 13.01 -11.56
CA LEU A 125 -0.38 12.82 -11.26
C LEU A 125 -0.81 13.49 -9.95
N PHE A 126 0.14 13.88 -9.09
CA PHE A 126 -0.19 14.58 -7.86
C PHE A 126 -0.60 16.02 -8.17
N PRO A 127 -1.61 16.56 -7.47
CA PRO A 127 -2.00 17.94 -7.65
C PRO A 127 -0.84 18.88 -7.28
N ASP A 128 -0.63 19.89 -8.10
CA ASP A 128 0.23 21.02 -7.75
C ASP A 128 -0.58 21.99 -6.89
N ASP A 129 -0.32 21.96 -5.59
CA ASP A 129 -1.10 22.70 -4.59
C ASP A 129 -0.28 23.83 -3.93
N MET A 130 0.79 24.32 -4.55
CA MET A 130 1.67 25.34 -3.92
C MET A 130 0.91 26.59 -3.44
N SER A 131 -0.03 27.12 -4.22
CA SER A 131 -0.84 28.27 -3.82
C SER A 131 -1.77 27.95 -2.66
N ARG A 132 -2.42 26.79 -2.70
CA ARG A 132 -3.30 26.31 -1.61
C ARG A 132 -2.53 26.12 -0.31
N LEU A 133 -1.32 25.56 -0.38
CA LEU A 133 -0.45 25.40 0.77
C LEU A 133 -0.08 26.74 1.41
N ALA A 134 0.21 27.76 0.59
CA ALA A 134 0.46 29.11 1.08
C ALA A 134 -0.77 29.69 1.80
N GLU A 135 -1.96 29.58 1.19
CA GLU A 135 -3.22 30.03 1.80
C GLU A 135 -3.55 29.32 3.12
N ASP A 136 -3.31 28.00 3.19
CA ASP A 136 -3.51 27.20 4.40
C ASP A 136 -2.57 27.65 5.53
N LEU A 137 -1.31 27.96 5.21
CA LEU A 137 -0.33 28.50 6.14
C LEU A 137 -0.73 29.90 6.66
N ASP A 138 -1.19 30.79 5.77
CA ASP A 138 -1.72 32.11 6.16
C ASP A 138 -2.92 31.98 7.10
N GLY A 139 -3.83 31.05 6.81
CA GLY A 139 -4.97 30.74 7.66
C GLY A 139 -4.56 30.22 9.04
N LEU A 140 -3.56 29.32 9.10
CA LEU A 140 -2.99 28.82 10.35
C LEU A 140 -2.36 29.94 11.18
N HIS A 141 -1.58 30.80 10.54
CA HIS A 141 -0.94 31.94 11.20
C HIS A 141 -1.98 32.92 11.79
N ARG A 142 -3.02 33.26 11.02
CA ARG A 142 -4.09 34.15 11.50
C ARG A 142 -4.82 33.56 12.71
N ARG A 143 -5.08 32.24 12.71
CA ARG A 143 -5.69 31.54 13.85
C ARG A 143 -4.79 31.55 15.09
N SER A 144 -3.47 31.42 14.93
CA SER A 144 -2.56 31.46 16.08
C SER A 144 -2.49 32.83 16.74
N LEU A 145 -2.65 33.92 15.96
CA LEU A 145 -2.71 35.28 16.50
C LEU A 145 -4.04 35.60 17.19
N ALA A 146 -5.13 34.99 16.74
CA ALA A 146 -6.46 35.21 17.30
C ALA A 146 -6.78 34.31 18.51
N ALA A 147 -6.01 33.24 18.73
CA ALA A 147 -6.15 32.39 19.91
C ALA A 147 -5.72 33.19 21.16
N PRO A 148 -6.51 33.19 22.25
CA PRO A 148 -6.07 33.80 23.50
C PRO A 148 -4.76 33.16 23.94
N ALA A 149 -3.86 33.98 24.50
CA ALA A 149 -2.57 33.53 25.01
C ALA A 149 -2.78 32.26 25.83
N ARG A 150 -2.12 31.17 25.40
CA ARG A 150 -2.15 29.89 26.08
C ARG A 150 -1.77 30.17 27.53
N PRO A 151 -2.60 29.83 28.54
CA PRO A 151 -2.29 30.16 29.91
C PRO A 151 -0.90 29.60 30.22
N GLU A 152 -0.05 30.48 30.72
CA GLU A 152 1.33 30.17 31.01
C GLU A 152 1.31 28.92 31.89
N HIS A 153 1.86 27.81 31.39
CA HIS A 153 2.06 26.64 32.23
C HIS A 153 3.07 27.04 33.28
N SER A 154 2.58 27.57 34.40
CA SER A 154 3.29 27.68 35.66
C SER A 154 3.81 26.29 35.97
N PHE A 155 5.07 26.05 35.63
CA PHE A 155 5.85 24.99 36.24
C PHE A 155 5.95 25.36 37.70
N HIS A 156 5.01 24.89 38.51
CA HIS A 156 5.19 24.80 39.95
C HIS A 156 6.36 23.85 40.19
N ALA A 157 7.56 24.43 40.27
CA ALA A 157 8.67 23.79 40.95
C ALA A 157 8.19 23.53 42.38
N LYS A 158 8.03 22.26 42.73
CA LYS A 158 7.94 21.85 44.14
C LYS A 158 9.21 22.35 44.82
N GLU A 159 9.11 23.44 45.56
CA GLU A 159 10.11 23.75 46.58
C GLU A 159 10.10 22.57 47.57
N SER A 160 11.15 21.76 47.48
CA SER A 160 11.50 20.80 48.50
C SER A 160 11.85 21.58 49.77
N GLY A 161 10.87 21.74 50.65
CA GLY A 161 11.06 22.26 51.98
C GLY A 161 12.13 21.44 52.71
N LEU A 162 13.26 22.07 52.97
CA LEU A 162 14.21 21.69 54.01
C LEU A 162 13.53 21.91 55.36
N GLY A 163 12.68 20.96 55.76
CA GLY A 163 12.14 20.85 57.10
C GLY A 163 13.04 19.94 57.92
N GLY A 164 13.99 20.52 58.63
CA GLY A 164 14.79 19.80 59.63
C GLY A 164 13.90 19.28 60.76
N SER A 165 14.16 18.07 61.21
CA SER A 165 13.76 17.64 62.54
C SER A 165 14.90 16.85 63.18
N ARG A 166 15.42 17.44 64.26
CA ARG A 166 16.24 16.82 65.30
C ARG A 166 15.38 15.81 66.09
N HIS A 167 16.04 15.07 66.98
CA HIS A 167 15.63 14.02 67.95
C HIS A 167 16.03 12.63 67.44
N GLY A 168 16.83 11.81 68.14
CA GLY A 168 17.32 11.84 69.51
C GLY A 168 17.29 10.41 70.05
N LEU A 169 18.46 9.93 70.50
CA LEU A 169 18.81 8.61 71.07
C LEU A 169 19.07 7.48 70.07
#